data_AF-A0A0F9DZY8-F1
#
_entry.id   AF-A0A0F9DZY8-F1
#
_cell.length_a   1.000
_cell.length_b   1.000
_cell.length_c   1.000
_cell.angle_alpha   90.00
_cell.angle_beta   90.00
_cell.angle_gamma   90.00
#
_symmetry.space_group_name_H-M   'P 1'
#
loop_
_entity.id
_entity.type
_entity.pdbx_description
1 polymer ?
#
loop_
_entity_poly.entity_id
_entity_poly.type
_entity_poly.pdbx_seq_one_letter_code
_entity_poly.pdbx_strand_id
1 'polypeptide(L)'
;MVTETRYLTVAETAKLVRLELAKHFPSQKFSVRSRSYSGGASIDISWTDGVRTAEVEPIAKGFEGASFDGMNDLKSYTDCWLLPDGSAQLAKRPESYGGSIPGYESSSPHPDAELVQFGANFVFCNRHVSDWDIKEAEALTLIRQRCHCEGEQPNDRFGGDWVTNLSRRVVWDKGETESMQAAFERVVLHQVDHYQECLEAGVMPGNLEK
;
A
#
# COMPACT_ATOMS: atom_id res chain seq x y z
N MET A 1 28.94 17.11 9.45
CA MET A 1 29.18 16.94 8.00
C MET A 1 27.84 17.12 7.32
N VAL A 2 27.74 17.98 6.30
CA VAL A 2 26.50 18.09 5.52
C VAL A 2 26.42 16.85 4.66
N THR A 3 25.49 15.95 4.96
CA THR A 3 25.22 14.78 4.11
C THR A 3 24.60 15.32 2.83
N GLU A 4 25.35 15.29 1.73
CA GLU A 4 24.83 15.71 0.42
C GLU A 4 23.75 14.71 -0.02
N THR A 5 22.54 15.20 -0.28
CA THR A 5 21.43 14.36 -0.75
C THR A 5 21.68 13.93 -2.20
N ARG A 6 21.82 12.62 -2.43
CA ARG A 6 22.01 12.08 -3.79
C ARG A 6 20.67 11.91 -4.50
N TYR A 7 20.57 12.40 -5.73
CA TYR A 7 19.38 12.19 -6.56
C TYR A 7 19.42 10.84 -7.29
N LEU A 8 18.30 10.10 -7.29
CA LEU A 8 18.12 8.90 -8.12
C LEU A 8 17.07 9.16 -9.19
N THR A 9 17.32 8.72 -10.42
CA THR A 9 16.34 8.77 -11.50
C THR A 9 15.16 7.84 -11.22
N VAL A 10 14.00 8.11 -11.83
CA VAL A 10 12.82 7.22 -11.73
C VAL A 10 13.13 5.78 -12.18
N ALA A 11 14.04 5.62 -13.15
CA ALA A 11 14.45 4.31 -13.65
C ALA A 11 15.27 3.53 -12.61
N GLU A 12 16.15 4.21 -11.88
CA GLU A 12 16.91 3.63 -10.77
C GLU A 12 15.99 3.31 -9.58
N THR A 13 15.10 4.22 -9.21
CA THR A 13 14.08 3.98 -8.18
C THR A 13 13.22 2.75 -8.54
N ALA A 14 12.77 2.63 -9.79
CA ALA A 14 11.99 1.48 -10.22
C ALA A 14 12.78 0.15 -10.17
N LYS A 15 14.11 0.18 -10.31
CA LYS A 15 14.94 -1.03 -10.11
C LYS A 15 14.97 -1.43 -8.64
N LEU A 16 15.14 -0.47 -7.73
CA LEU A 16 15.11 -0.71 -6.29
C LEU A 16 13.75 -1.26 -5.83
N VAL A 17 12.65 -0.65 -6.30
CA VAL A 17 11.29 -1.14 -6.02
C VAL A 17 11.11 -2.60 -6.46
N ARG A 18 11.57 -2.97 -7.67
CA ARG A 18 11.47 -4.36 -8.15
C ARG A 18 12.25 -5.33 -7.27
N LEU A 19 13.45 -4.93 -6.85
CA LEU A 19 14.29 -5.76 -5.98
C LEU A 19 13.62 -5.96 -4.62
N GLU A 20 13.11 -4.89 -4.04
CA GLU A 20 12.48 -4.95 -2.72
C GLU A 20 11.19 -5.79 -2.75
N LEU A 21 10.30 -5.56 -3.71
CA LEU A 21 9.10 -6.37 -3.87
C LEU A 21 9.39 -7.86 -4.08
N ALA A 22 10.45 -8.19 -4.84
CA ALA A 22 10.84 -9.57 -5.07
C ALA A 22 11.42 -10.26 -3.81
N LYS A 23 12.04 -9.50 -2.91
CA LYS A 23 12.51 -10.03 -1.61
C LYS A 23 11.34 -10.38 -0.69
N HIS A 24 10.37 -9.45 -0.57
CA HIS A 24 9.23 -9.61 0.35
C HIS A 24 8.19 -10.60 -0.19
N PHE A 25 7.99 -10.64 -1.51
CA PHE A 25 6.95 -11.47 -2.13
C PHE A 25 7.50 -12.29 -3.31
N PRO A 26 8.34 -13.31 -3.03
CA PRO A 26 9.02 -14.09 -4.07
C PRO A 26 8.07 -14.84 -5.01
N SER A 27 6.88 -15.20 -4.53
CA SER A 27 5.85 -15.91 -5.32
C SER A 27 4.96 -14.97 -6.14
N GLN A 28 4.98 -13.65 -5.88
CA GLN A 28 4.12 -12.69 -6.56
C GLN A 28 4.82 -12.10 -7.77
N LYS A 29 4.14 -12.11 -8.92
CA LYS A 29 4.59 -11.41 -10.12
C LYS A 29 4.08 -9.97 -10.13
N PHE A 30 5.00 -9.01 -10.12
CA PHE A 30 4.70 -7.58 -10.27
C PHE A 30 5.10 -7.04 -11.64
N SER A 31 4.29 -6.11 -12.15
CA SER A 31 4.60 -5.23 -13.27
C SER A 31 4.90 -3.84 -12.71
N VAL A 32 6.19 -3.46 -12.71
CA VAL A 32 6.63 -2.12 -12.26
C VAL A 32 6.96 -1.27 -13.49
N ARG A 33 6.21 -0.20 -13.72
CA ARG A 33 6.37 0.72 -14.86
C ARG A 33 6.66 2.12 -14.36
N SER A 34 7.76 2.70 -14.82
CA SER A 34 8.11 4.11 -14.56
C SER A 34 7.59 5.01 -15.68
N ARG A 35 7.08 6.19 -15.35
CA ARG A 35 6.72 7.24 -16.30
C ARG A 35 7.36 8.55 -15.88
N SER A 36 7.83 9.32 -16.85
CA SER A 36 8.29 10.70 -16.67
C SER A 36 7.40 11.63 -17.46
N TYR A 37 7.08 12.78 -16.91
CA TYR A 37 6.21 13.80 -17.51
C TYR A 37 6.64 15.20 -17.08
N SER A 38 6.08 16.22 -17.72
CA SER A 38 6.38 17.62 -17.36
C SER A 38 6.01 17.87 -15.90
N GLY A 39 7.02 18.18 -15.07
CA GLY A 39 6.83 18.48 -13.64
C GLY A 39 6.94 17.27 -12.68
N GLY A 40 7.27 16.07 -13.18
CA GLY A 40 7.52 14.94 -12.28
C GLY A 40 7.69 13.58 -12.94
N ALA A 41 7.77 12.56 -12.10
CA ALA A 41 7.75 11.17 -12.52
C ALA A 41 6.96 10.32 -11.53
N SER A 42 6.45 9.19 -11.99
CA SER A 42 5.72 8.23 -11.15
C SER A 42 6.12 6.80 -11.47
N ILE A 43 5.84 5.90 -10.52
CA ILE A 43 5.97 4.46 -10.71
C ILE A 43 4.59 3.84 -10.50
N ASP A 44 4.12 3.08 -11.48
CA ASP A 44 2.93 2.27 -11.39
C ASP A 44 3.34 0.81 -11.14
N ILE A 45 2.98 0.27 -9.99
CA ILE A 45 3.11 -1.13 -9.62
C ILE A 45 1.75 -1.79 -9.83
N SER A 46 1.70 -2.83 -10.64
CA SER A 46 0.49 -3.61 -10.82
C SER A 46 0.72 -5.11 -10.72
N TRP A 47 -0.26 -5.82 -10.19
CA TRP A 47 -0.25 -7.28 -10.06
C TRP A 47 -1.68 -7.82 -10.08
N THR A 48 -1.80 -9.14 -10.23
CA THR A 48 -3.08 -9.84 -10.26
C THR A 48 -3.14 -10.82 -9.10
N ASP A 49 -4.26 -10.80 -8.37
CA ASP A 49 -4.57 -11.59 -7.19
C ASP A 49 -3.44 -11.56 -6.14
N GLY A 50 -3.21 -12.66 -5.43
CA GLY A 50 -2.10 -12.80 -4.48
C GLY A 50 -2.17 -11.87 -3.28
N VAL A 51 -1.03 -11.21 -3.05
CA VAL A 51 -0.77 -10.32 -1.90
C VAL A 51 -1.73 -9.14 -1.87
N ARG A 52 -2.08 -8.69 -0.67
CA ARG A 52 -3.01 -7.56 -0.50
C ARG A 52 -2.29 -6.25 -0.74
N THR A 53 -3.04 -5.26 -1.23
CA THR A 53 -2.52 -3.90 -1.40
C THR A 53 -2.00 -3.33 -0.08
N ALA A 54 -2.66 -3.62 1.03
CA ALA A 54 -2.25 -3.20 2.37
C ALA A 54 -0.86 -3.72 2.81
N GLU A 55 -0.40 -4.83 2.23
CA GLU A 55 0.94 -5.40 2.51
C GLU A 55 2.01 -4.80 1.59
N VAL A 56 1.64 -4.49 0.34
CA VAL A 56 2.56 -3.95 -0.68
C VAL A 56 2.79 -2.44 -0.51
N GLU A 57 1.74 -1.69 -0.18
CA GLU A 57 1.75 -0.22 -0.16
C GLU A 57 2.76 0.36 0.85
N PRO A 58 2.90 -0.16 2.09
CA PRO A 58 3.91 0.34 3.03
C PRO A 58 5.36 0.20 2.51
N ILE A 59 5.65 -0.90 1.81
CA ILE A 59 6.97 -1.15 1.20
C ILE A 59 7.18 -0.20 0.02
N ALA A 60 6.19 -0.08 -0.86
CA ALA A 60 6.27 0.75 -2.05
C ALA A 60 6.38 2.26 -1.73
N LYS A 61 5.66 2.73 -0.69
CA LYS A 61 5.67 4.14 -0.27
C LYS A 61 7.02 4.62 0.27
N GLY A 62 7.88 3.71 0.74
CA GLY A 62 9.26 4.06 1.11
C GLY A 62 10.09 4.65 -0.05
N PHE A 63 9.65 4.43 -1.29
CA PHE A 63 10.30 4.91 -2.51
C PHE A 63 9.64 6.17 -3.12
N GLU A 64 8.67 6.78 -2.44
CA GLU A 64 8.05 8.04 -2.88
C GLU A 64 8.94 9.24 -2.55
N GLY A 65 9.36 9.97 -3.58
CA GLY A 65 10.18 11.18 -3.45
C GLY A 65 9.37 12.46 -3.21
N ALA A 66 8.04 12.38 -3.16
CA ALA A 66 7.19 13.52 -2.83
C ALA A 66 5.83 13.09 -2.26
N SER A 67 5.16 14.04 -1.60
CA SER A 67 3.75 13.93 -1.23
C SER A 67 2.99 15.16 -1.74
N PHE A 68 1.68 15.05 -1.88
CA PHE A 68 0.80 16.16 -2.21
C PHE A 68 -0.25 16.33 -1.11
N ASP A 69 -0.39 17.54 -0.60
CA ASP A 69 -1.36 17.90 0.42
C ASP A 69 -2.47 18.75 -0.19
N GLY A 70 -3.67 18.18 -0.29
CA GLY A 70 -4.83 18.86 -0.86
C GLY A 70 -5.35 20.02 -0.01
N MET A 71 -4.98 20.10 1.27
CA MET A 71 -5.44 21.19 2.16
C MET A 71 -4.82 22.54 1.77
N ASN A 72 -3.56 22.53 1.31
CA ASN A 72 -2.82 23.72 0.92
C ASN A 72 -2.32 23.70 -0.52
N ASP A 73 -2.79 22.74 -1.32
CA ASP A 73 -2.47 22.57 -2.75
C ASP A 73 -0.95 22.53 -3.02
N LEU A 74 -0.19 21.91 -2.11
CA LEU A 74 1.27 21.91 -2.15
C LEU A 74 1.87 20.51 -2.31
N LYS A 75 2.77 20.40 -3.29
CA LYS A 75 3.70 19.28 -3.42
C LYS A 75 4.93 19.51 -2.54
N SER A 76 5.21 18.59 -1.62
CA SER A 76 6.42 18.60 -0.79
C SER A 76 7.33 17.45 -1.20
N TYR A 77 8.63 17.74 -1.36
CA TYR A 77 9.63 16.69 -1.60
C TYR A 77 9.99 15.98 -0.30
N THR A 78 10.32 14.71 -0.44
CA THR A 78 10.71 13.83 0.64
C THR A 78 12.10 13.29 0.36
N ASP A 79 12.99 13.44 1.33
CA ASP A 79 14.27 12.74 1.35
C ASP A 79 14.09 11.39 2.04
N CYS A 80 14.81 10.38 1.58
CA CYS A 80 14.78 9.02 2.09
C CYS A 80 16.19 8.54 2.46
N TRP A 81 16.28 7.65 3.44
CA TRP A 81 17.46 6.85 3.72
C TRP A 81 17.45 5.63 2.80
N LEU A 82 18.47 5.50 1.95
CA LEU A 82 18.72 4.28 1.18
C LEU A 82 19.72 3.42 1.94
N LEU A 83 19.29 2.24 2.36
CA LEU A 83 20.12 1.31 3.11
C LEU A 83 21.02 0.49 2.16
N PRO A 84 22.13 -0.09 2.65
CA PRO A 84 23.04 -0.90 1.83
C PRO A 84 22.39 -2.12 1.18
N ASP A 85 21.32 -2.65 1.76
CA ASP A 85 20.55 -3.76 1.21
C ASP A 85 19.61 -3.33 0.06
N GLY A 86 19.46 -2.03 -0.19
CA GLY A 86 18.58 -1.45 -1.21
C GLY A 86 17.18 -1.10 -0.72
N SER A 87 16.87 -1.34 0.55
CA SER A 87 15.61 -0.89 1.17
C SER A 87 15.64 0.62 1.41
N ALA A 88 14.45 1.23 1.50
CA ALA A 88 14.31 2.66 1.68
C ALA A 88 13.43 3.00 2.89
N GLN A 89 13.81 4.02 3.64
CA GLN A 89 13.04 4.55 4.76
C GLN A 89 12.89 6.06 4.63
N LEU A 90 11.78 6.60 5.11
CA LEU A 90 11.51 8.03 5.07
C LEU A 90 12.51 8.79 5.99
N ALA A 91 13.23 9.76 5.44
CA ALA A 91 14.23 10.52 6.19
C ALA A 91 13.67 11.86 6.64
N LYS A 92 13.23 12.68 5.69
CA LYS A 92 12.83 14.05 5.97
C LYS A 92 11.76 14.52 5.01
N ARG A 93 10.76 15.19 5.57
CA ARG A 93 9.82 16.01 4.82
C ARG A 93 9.60 17.32 5.57
N PRO A 94 9.69 18.47 4.90
CA PRO A 94 9.49 19.76 5.56
C PRO A 94 8.05 19.91 6.07
N GLU A 95 7.91 20.62 7.18
CA GLU A 95 6.62 21.09 7.66
C GLU A 95 5.99 22.03 6.62
N SER A 96 4.66 22.00 6.51
CA SER A 96 3.95 22.85 5.56
C SER A 96 2.89 23.68 6.27
N TYR A 97 3.01 25.00 6.18
CA TYR A 97 2.04 25.91 6.80
C TYR A 97 0.64 25.70 6.21
N GLY A 98 -0.35 25.48 7.07
CA GLY A 98 -1.73 25.23 6.67
C GLY A 98 -1.95 23.86 6.01
N GLY A 99 -0.95 22.98 6.02
CA GLY A 99 -1.07 21.60 5.55
C GLY A 99 -1.79 20.71 6.57
N SER A 100 -2.39 19.64 6.06
CA SER A 100 -2.95 18.54 6.86
C SER A 100 -1.94 17.43 7.14
N ILE A 101 -0.85 17.35 6.35
CA ILE A 101 0.16 16.31 6.50
C ILE A 101 1.38 16.90 7.25
N PRO A 102 1.71 16.42 8.47
CA PRO A 102 2.78 16.99 9.29
C PRO A 102 4.16 16.71 8.70
N GLY A 103 5.12 17.61 8.91
CA GLY A 103 6.53 17.38 8.61
C GLY A 103 7.15 16.35 9.56
N TYR A 104 8.30 15.79 9.16
CA TYR A 104 9.06 14.88 10.00
C TYR A 104 10.55 14.89 9.62
N GLU A 105 11.38 14.45 10.56
CA GLU A 105 12.80 14.23 10.37
C GLU A 105 13.23 13.03 11.22
N SER A 106 13.95 12.09 10.63
CA SER A 106 14.45 10.88 11.28
C SER A 106 15.97 10.83 11.25
N SER A 107 16.55 10.20 12.27
CA SER A 107 17.99 9.91 12.27
C SER A 107 18.32 8.79 11.31
N SER A 108 19.56 8.75 10.80
CA SER A 108 20.00 7.66 9.94
C SER A 108 19.80 6.30 10.63
N PRO A 109 19.06 5.35 10.02
CA PRO A 109 18.79 4.05 10.63
C PRO A 109 19.99 3.10 10.55
N HIS A 110 21.01 3.41 9.73
CA HIS A 110 22.18 2.56 9.52
C HIS A 110 23.43 3.43 9.26
N PRO A 111 24.63 3.05 9.77
CA PRO A 111 25.86 3.84 9.57
C PRO A 111 26.21 4.07 8.09
N ASP A 112 25.92 3.08 7.25
CA ASP A 112 26.18 3.13 5.80
C ASP A 112 24.93 3.53 4.97
N ALA A 113 23.86 4.05 5.60
CA ALA A 113 22.72 4.56 4.84
C ALA A 113 23.07 5.88 4.15
N GLU A 114 22.65 6.03 2.90
CA GLU A 114 22.79 7.26 2.13
C GLU A 114 21.51 8.09 2.19
N LEU A 115 21.64 9.40 2.33
CA LEU A 115 20.50 10.31 2.16
C LEU A 115 20.26 10.52 0.67
N VAL A 116 19.06 10.20 0.21
CA VAL A 116 18.70 10.24 -1.22
C VAL A 116 17.37 10.93 -1.47
N GLN A 117 17.21 11.47 -2.67
CA GLN A 117 15.93 11.94 -3.18
C GLN A 117 15.53 11.09 -4.40
N PHE A 118 14.41 10.39 -4.31
CA PHE A 118 13.92 9.58 -5.42
C PHE A 118 13.26 10.45 -6.50
N GLY A 119 13.58 10.16 -7.75
CA GLY A 119 13.01 10.86 -8.90
C GLY A 119 11.54 10.52 -9.14
N ALA A 120 11.07 9.38 -8.64
CA ALA A 120 9.65 9.06 -8.60
C ALA A 120 8.96 9.91 -7.53
N ASN A 121 8.12 10.85 -7.93
CA ASN A 121 7.33 11.64 -6.99
C ASN A 121 6.25 10.81 -6.32
N PHE A 122 5.60 9.94 -7.08
CA PHE A 122 4.47 9.13 -6.60
C PHE A 122 4.67 7.67 -7.00
N VAL A 123 4.26 6.75 -6.13
CA VAL A 123 4.30 5.32 -6.36
C VAL A 123 2.91 4.74 -6.15
N PHE A 124 2.28 4.31 -7.24
CA PHE A 124 0.91 3.80 -7.22
C PHE A 124 0.88 2.28 -7.19
N CYS A 125 0.10 1.71 -6.28
CA CYS A 125 -0.12 0.28 -6.15
C CYS A 125 -1.50 -0.09 -6.68
N ASN A 126 -1.56 -0.89 -7.75
CA ASN A 126 -2.78 -1.25 -8.46
C ASN A 126 -2.93 -2.78 -8.50
N ARG A 127 -3.75 -3.32 -7.61
CA ARG A 127 -4.12 -4.74 -7.63
C ARG A 127 -5.28 -4.97 -8.60
N HIS A 128 -5.21 -6.04 -9.37
CA HIS A 128 -6.34 -6.57 -10.14
C HIS A 128 -6.80 -7.89 -9.51
N VAL A 129 -8.11 -8.12 -9.41
CA VAL A 129 -8.66 -9.35 -8.85
C VAL A 129 -9.28 -10.16 -9.99
N SER A 130 -8.86 -11.42 -10.17
CA SER A 130 -9.50 -12.31 -11.16
C SER A 130 -10.93 -12.65 -10.76
N ASP A 131 -11.74 -13.08 -11.72
CA ASP A 131 -13.07 -13.67 -11.46
C ASP A 131 -13.95 -12.79 -10.57
N TRP A 132 -13.87 -11.48 -10.77
CA TRP A 132 -14.48 -10.46 -9.92
C TRP A 132 -15.95 -10.75 -9.66
N ASP A 133 -16.73 -10.98 -10.72
CA ASP A 133 -18.18 -11.20 -10.61
C ASP A 133 -18.52 -12.43 -9.75
N ILE A 134 -17.72 -13.49 -9.85
CA ILE A 134 -17.90 -14.72 -9.07
C ILE A 134 -17.61 -14.43 -7.59
N LYS A 135 -16.47 -13.79 -7.31
CA LYS A 135 -16.05 -13.46 -5.94
C LYS A 135 -17.02 -12.45 -5.30
N GLU A 136 -17.50 -11.46 -6.05
CA GLU A 136 -18.46 -10.46 -5.57
C GLU A 136 -19.80 -11.11 -5.24
N ALA A 137 -20.30 -12.03 -6.07
CA ALA A 137 -21.52 -12.78 -5.81
C ALA A 137 -21.40 -13.69 -4.57
N GLU A 138 -20.25 -14.33 -4.37
CA GLU A 138 -19.96 -15.13 -3.18
C GLU A 138 -19.92 -14.26 -1.91
N ALA A 139 -19.18 -13.15 -1.94
CA ALA A 139 -19.10 -12.20 -0.84
C ALA A 139 -20.48 -11.59 -0.51
N LEU A 140 -21.26 -11.24 -1.53
CA LEU A 140 -22.61 -10.71 -1.38
C LEU A 140 -23.52 -11.74 -0.69
N THR A 141 -23.49 -12.99 -1.15
CA THR A 141 -24.26 -14.09 -0.56
C THR A 141 -23.88 -14.27 0.91
N LEU A 142 -22.59 -14.27 1.21
CA LEU A 142 -22.09 -14.43 2.57
C LEU A 142 -22.53 -13.30 3.49
N ILE A 143 -22.37 -12.04 3.08
CA ILE A 143 -22.77 -10.87 3.88
C ILE A 143 -24.27 -10.93 4.16
N ARG A 144 -25.11 -11.21 3.16
CA ARG A 144 -26.57 -11.28 3.36
C ARG A 144 -26.95 -12.37 4.36
N GLN A 145 -26.32 -13.54 4.28
CA GLN A 145 -26.57 -14.65 5.21
C GLN A 145 -26.12 -14.31 6.64
N ARG A 146 -24.92 -13.72 6.80
CA ARG A 146 -24.31 -13.47 8.11
C ARG A 146 -24.84 -12.22 8.82
N CYS A 147 -25.22 -11.20 8.05
CA CYS A 147 -25.77 -9.96 8.58
C CYS A 147 -27.31 -9.96 8.62
N HIS A 148 -27.95 -11.08 8.27
CA HIS A 148 -29.41 -11.22 8.20
C HIS A 148 -30.05 -10.06 7.42
N CYS A 149 -29.52 -9.76 6.23
CA CYS A 149 -30.05 -8.71 5.38
C CYS A 149 -31.39 -9.18 4.77
N GLU A 150 -32.49 -8.88 5.46
CA GLU A 150 -33.85 -9.18 5.02
C GLU A 150 -34.29 -8.28 3.85
N GLY A 151 -35.09 -8.84 2.94
CA GLY A 151 -35.67 -8.16 1.77
C GLY A 151 -35.06 -8.56 0.42
N GLU A 152 -35.75 -8.23 -0.67
CA GLU A 152 -35.28 -8.40 -2.05
C GLU A 152 -34.62 -7.10 -2.54
N GLN A 153 -33.58 -7.20 -3.37
CA GLN A 153 -33.01 -6.02 -4.02
C GLN A 153 -34.09 -5.30 -4.87
N PRO A 154 -34.14 -3.96 -4.90
CA PRO A 154 -33.23 -3.02 -4.24
C PRO A 154 -33.65 -2.59 -2.82
N ASN A 155 -34.77 -3.10 -2.31
CA ASN A 155 -35.45 -2.62 -1.09
C ASN A 155 -35.07 -3.40 0.18
N ASP A 156 -33.84 -3.94 0.23
CA ASP A 156 -33.38 -4.57 1.46
C ASP A 156 -33.19 -3.54 2.58
N ARG A 157 -33.18 -4.03 3.83
CA ARG A 157 -33.15 -3.20 5.04
C ARG A 157 -31.97 -2.21 5.11
N PHE A 158 -30.87 -2.49 4.40
CA PHE A 158 -29.63 -1.69 4.46
C PHE A 158 -29.35 -0.91 3.17
N GLY A 159 -30.18 -1.08 2.14
CA GLY A 159 -29.98 -0.56 0.79
C GLY A 159 -28.99 -1.40 -0.01
N GLY A 160 -29.36 -1.74 -1.25
CA GLY A 160 -28.52 -2.56 -2.13
C GLY A 160 -27.12 -2.01 -2.38
N ASP A 161 -26.96 -0.69 -2.42
CA ASP A 161 -25.66 -0.02 -2.62
C ASP A 161 -24.71 -0.25 -1.45
N TRP A 162 -25.21 -0.31 -0.21
CA TRP A 162 -24.37 -0.52 0.96
C TRP A 162 -23.80 -1.94 1.00
N VAL A 163 -24.66 -2.95 0.81
CA VAL A 163 -24.24 -4.36 0.82
C VAL A 163 -23.29 -4.65 -0.35
N THR A 164 -23.57 -4.09 -1.52
CA THR A 164 -22.72 -4.24 -2.72
C THR A 164 -21.35 -3.59 -2.51
N ASN A 165 -21.28 -2.39 -1.92
CA ASN A 165 -19.98 -1.76 -1.65
C ASN A 165 -19.15 -2.55 -0.63
N LEU A 166 -19.80 -3.17 0.37
CA LEU A 166 -19.10 -4.05 1.31
C LEU A 166 -18.60 -5.33 0.64
N SER A 167 -19.39 -5.99 -0.21
CA SER A 167 -18.94 -7.19 -0.92
C SER A 167 -17.72 -6.88 -1.78
N ARG A 168 -17.74 -5.77 -2.52
CA ARG A 168 -16.58 -5.31 -3.31
C ARG A 168 -15.35 -5.06 -2.46
N ARG A 169 -15.50 -4.45 -1.27
CA ARG A 169 -14.39 -4.21 -0.34
C ARG A 169 -13.82 -5.53 0.19
N VAL A 170 -14.67 -6.50 0.53
CA VAL A 170 -14.24 -7.85 0.94
C VAL A 170 -13.43 -8.51 -0.19
N VAL A 171 -13.94 -8.52 -1.42
CA VAL A 171 -13.24 -9.11 -2.57
C VAL A 171 -11.91 -8.41 -2.85
N TRP A 172 -11.89 -7.09 -2.82
CA TRP A 172 -10.68 -6.30 -3.08
C TRP A 172 -9.58 -6.57 -2.06
N ASP A 173 -9.95 -6.68 -0.79
CA ASP A 173 -9.00 -6.81 0.30
C ASP A 173 -8.66 -8.27 0.64
N LYS A 174 -9.44 -9.23 0.16
CA LYS A 174 -9.19 -10.66 0.36
C LYS A 174 -7.82 -11.07 -0.20
N GLY A 175 -6.99 -11.69 0.64
CA GLY A 175 -5.75 -12.35 0.25
C GLY A 175 -6.00 -13.63 -0.57
N GLU A 176 -5.03 -14.06 -1.37
CA GLU A 176 -5.19 -15.26 -2.21
C GLU A 176 -5.48 -16.54 -1.41
N THR A 177 -4.71 -16.78 -0.33
CA THR A 177 -4.87 -17.94 0.55
C THR A 177 -5.96 -17.77 1.61
N GLU A 178 -6.50 -16.56 1.76
CA GLU A 178 -7.54 -16.25 2.73
C GLU A 178 -8.88 -16.85 2.25
N SER A 179 -9.76 -17.29 3.16
CA SER A 179 -11.12 -17.68 2.78
C SER A 179 -12.03 -16.46 2.65
N MET A 180 -13.13 -16.56 1.90
CA MET A 180 -14.11 -15.46 1.83
C MET A 180 -14.69 -15.13 3.22
N GLN A 181 -14.83 -16.15 4.07
CA GLN A 181 -15.27 -15.99 5.46
C GLN A 181 -14.29 -15.16 6.29
N ALA A 182 -12.99 -15.48 6.23
CA ALA A 182 -11.97 -14.74 6.98
C ALA A 182 -11.87 -13.28 6.51
N ALA A 183 -11.91 -13.05 5.19
CA ALA A 183 -11.94 -11.70 4.63
C ALA A 183 -13.18 -10.92 5.09
N PHE A 184 -14.35 -11.57 5.14
CA PHE A 184 -15.58 -10.96 5.68
C PHE A 184 -15.43 -10.58 7.15
N GLU A 185 -14.97 -11.49 8.01
CA GLU A 185 -14.81 -11.24 9.45
C GLU A 185 -13.88 -10.05 9.71
N ARG A 186 -12.80 -9.96 8.93
CA ARG A 186 -11.81 -8.90 9.05
C ARG A 186 -12.31 -7.55 8.51
N VAL A 187 -12.87 -7.53 7.30
CA VAL A 187 -13.25 -6.29 6.61
C VAL A 187 -14.57 -5.73 7.15
N VAL A 188 -15.55 -6.59 7.43
CA VAL A 188 -16.92 -6.18 7.81
C VAL A 188 -17.09 -6.15 9.31
N LEU A 189 -16.59 -7.16 10.03
CA LEU A 189 -16.74 -7.22 11.49
C LEU A 189 -15.56 -6.59 12.24
N HIS A 190 -14.54 -6.10 11.52
CA HIS A 190 -13.32 -5.53 12.10
C HIS A 190 -12.63 -6.47 13.11
N GLN A 191 -12.73 -7.78 12.89
CA GLN A 191 -11.93 -8.72 13.66
C GLN A 191 -10.46 -8.53 13.31
N VAL A 192 -9.63 -8.37 14.34
CA VAL A 192 -8.25 -7.88 14.18
C VAL A 192 -7.46 -8.83 13.31
N ASP A 193 -6.80 -8.23 12.32
CA ASP A 193 -5.90 -8.93 11.43
C ASP A 193 -4.57 -9.15 12.15
N HIS A 194 -4.11 -10.39 12.26
CA HIS A 194 -2.86 -10.74 12.97
C HIS A 194 -1.64 -9.96 12.41
N TYR A 195 -1.70 -9.55 11.14
CA TYR A 195 -0.71 -8.68 10.48
C TYR A 195 -0.68 -7.25 11.05
N GLN A 196 -1.83 -6.68 11.42
CA GLN A 196 -1.93 -5.34 11.99
C GLN A 196 -1.37 -5.31 13.42
N GLU A 197 -1.62 -6.36 14.21
CA GLU A 197 -0.99 -6.56 15.52
C GLU A 197 0.53 -6.68 15.39
N CYS A 198 1.03 -7.39 14.38
CA CYS A 198 2.45 -7.51 14.09
C CYS A 198 3.09 -6.15 13.74
N LEU A 199 2.43 -5.34 12.89
CA LEU A 199 2.90 -3.99 12.56
C LEU A 199 2.89 -3.04 13.77
N GLU A 200 1.82 -3.05 14.57
CA GLU A 200 1.72 -2.24 15.81
C GLU A 200 2.74 -2.69 16.87
N ALA A 201 3.10 -3.97 16.88
CA ALA A 201 4.14 -4.53 17.74
C ALA A 201 5.58 -4.33 17.17
N GLY A 202 5.74 -3.76 15.98
CA GLY A 202 7.05 -3.57 15.34
C GLY A 202 7.72 -4.88 14.87
N VAL A 203 6.96 -5.95 14.68
CA VAL A 203 7.44 -7.26 14.23
C VAL A 203 6.91 -7.52 12.83
N MET A 204 7.80 -7.63 11.83
CA MET A 204 7.39 -8.06 10.48
C MET A 204 6.92 -9.53 10.53
N PRO A 205 5.70 -9.84 10.06
CA PRO A 205 5.23 -11.22 10.00
C PRO A 205 6.03 -11.97 8.94
N GLY A 206 6.92 -12.84 9.41
CA GLY A 206 7.98 -13.49 8.64
C GLY A 206 9.14 -13.96 9.50
N ASN A 207 9.25 -13.45 10.74
CA ASN A 207 10.28 -13.85 11.71
C ASN A 207 9.85 -14.91 12.74
N LEU A 208 8.76 -15.65 12.48
CA LEU A 208 8.42 -16.82 13.30
C LEU A 208 8.58 -18.11 12.47
N GLU A 209 9.46 -18.96 13.00
CA GLU A 209 9.82 -20.34 12.62
C GLU A 209 10.91 -20.54 11.56
N LYS A 210 12.14 -20.72 12.05
CA LYS A 210 12.59 -22.09 12.35
C LYS A 210 12.40 -22.39 13.82
#